data_AF-A0A945AK09-F1
#
_entry.id   AF-A0A945AK09-F1
#
_cell.length_a   1.000
_cell.length_b   1.000
_cell.length_c   1.000
_cell.angle_alpha   90.00
_cell.angle_beta   90.00
_cell.angle_gamma   90.00
#
_symmetry.space_group_name_H-M   'P 1'
#
loop_
_entity.id
_entity.type
_entity.pdbx_description
1 polymer ?
#
loop_
_entity_poly.entity_id
_entity_poly.type
_entity_poly.pdbx_seq_one_letter_code
_entity_poly.pdbx_strand_id
1 'polypeptide(L)'
;GSKVFGSHAFESIVINSNLSGIQLDSLIEGVRIIGNSSDFTYQSAGAGLKVFKGNDQMALLAANANTTVIFNNGAVKLTMSTITGDVYLGQTIVPTNMNVDIVPTNLFKLPVKECLCIKQFSENHDEPIALNMGENVSGLMYGREKDSFAVKLISDQRYEFNVLDKGINRPVFAIYDSSNLLLTKQVGNAPLTFRPTESGTYFLTVEEESLTANYLYTISADYERFQYALNFTNPSFFGENYNEISANIGVAIDQWATKFIQTGNSSATIDINVSAMDSHQLGPSTLAAGNSLISVNSGEIYNEKAIFYSGVQHEILTGVDLNALEEDVSIMINLDLLSKLWFDPTLNDRHDNAPEKGEYDFVGVIMHEFAHGLGFNGFLAYSPPPNGEQGLKNSYDFGVGSFDRFIQWNDDLQWFEFTGSKTDQIYHQLGFEGHLPLYSKGNVMGSDLYHYSNVNPDGVENLDGYLMTAVATPEESMTISALDTAMLQDVGYLIG
;
A
#
# COMPACT_ATOMS: atom_id res chain seq x y z
N GLY A 1 30.16 3.73 -29.20
CA GLY A 1 28.97 4.16 -28.47
C GLY A 1 28.34 2.96 -27.83
N SER A 2 28.03 3.04 -26.55
CA SER A 2 27.29 1.98 -25.84
C SER A 2 25.81 2.12 -26.16
N LYS A 3 25.14 1.01 -26.44
CA LYS A 3 23.69 0.97 -26.67
C LYS A 3 23.00 0.42 -25.42
N VAL A 4 21.92 1.07 -25.00
CA VAL A 4 21.06 0.62 -23.89
C VAL A 4 19.69 0.28 -24.47
N PHE A 5 19.21 -0.93 -24.23
CA PHE A 5 17.91 -1.43 -24.69
C PHE A 5 16.90 -1.37 -23.54
N GLY A 6 15.69 -0.86 -23.81
CA GLY A 6 14.55 -0.90 -22.88
C GLY A 6 13.72 -2.18 -23.01
N SER A 7 12.72 -2.33 -22.17
CA SER A 7 11.74 -3.43 -22.18
C SER A 7 10.31 -2.86 -22.24
N HIS A 8 9.29 -3.65 -21.96
CA HIS A 8 7.90 -3.17 -21.88
C HIS A 8 7.54 -2.95 -20.41
N ALA A 9 8.07 -1.89 -19.80
CA ALA A 9 7.76 -1.34 -18.49
C ALA A 9 8.32 0.10 -18.42
N PHE A 10 8.02 0.90 -17.39
CA PHE A 10 8.64 2.22 -17.26
C PHE A 10 10.13 2.09 -16.93
N GLU A 11 11.00 2.45 -17.88
CA GLU A 11 12.45 2.38 -17.66
C GLU A 11 13.08 3.76 -17.48
N SER A 12 13.88 3.89 -16.42
CA SER A 12 14.68 5.09 -16.15
C SER A 12 16.17 4.81 -16.26
N ILE A 13 16.91 5.74 -16.87
CA ILE A 13 18.37 5.71 -16.93
C ILE A 13 18.98 7.01 -16.43
N VAL A 14 20.06 6.91 -15.65
CA VAL A 14 20.86 8.06 -15.21
C VAL A 14 22.14 8.16 -16.04
N ILE A 15 22.33 9.31 -16.68
CA ILE A 15 23.53 9.62 -17.46
C ILE A 15 24.37 10.64 -16.68
N ASN A 16 25.55 10.18 -16.22
CA ASN A 16 26.53 11.04 -15.57
C ASN A 16 27.21 11.99 -16.57
N SER A 17 27.62 13.16 -16.08
CA SER A 17 28.05 14.29 -16.91
C SER A 17 29.41 14.11 -17.63
N ASN A 18 30.10 13.01 -17.37
CA ASN A 18 31.41 12.61 -17.87
C ASN A 18 31.34 11.42 -18.86
N LEU A 19 30.15 10.98 -19.24
CA LEU A 19 29.94 9.92 -20.23
C LEU A 19 29.74 10.50 -21.63
N SER A 20 30.23 9.79 -22.66
CA SER A 20 30.07 10.18 -24.07
C SER A 20 29.62 9.03 -24.96
N GLY A 21 28.87 9.37 -26.02
CA GLY A 21 28.46 8.44 -27.06
C GLY A 21 27.44 7.38 -26.65
N ILE A 22 26.57 7.65 -25.66
CA ILE A 22 25.46 6.76 -25.29
C ILE A 22 24.34 6.86 -26.33
N GLN A 23 23.81 5.72 -26.75
CA GLN A 23 22.62 5.65 -27.59
C GLN A 23 21.53 4.88 -26.85
N LEU A 24 20.38 5.53 -26.65
CA LEU A 24 19.24 4.93 -25.97
C LEU A 24 18.23 4.37 -26.98
N ASP A 25 17.63 3.24 -26.62
CA ASP A 25 16.53 2.65 -27.35
C ASP A 25 15.23 3.48 -27.19
N SER A 26 14.32 3.33 -28.16
CA SER A 26 13.03 4.02 -28.17
C SER A 26 12.06 3.59 -27.09
N LEU A 27 12.28 2.45 -26.42
CA LEU A 27 11.43 2.00 -25.33
C LEU A 27 11.68 2.75 -24.02
N ILE A 28 12.83 3.42 -23.84
CA ILE A 28 13.15 4.13 -22.59
C ILE A 28 12.30 5.41 -22.46
N GLU A 29 11.42 5.48 -21.46
CA GLU A 29 10.54 6.64 -21.24
C GLU A 29 11.10 7.67 -20.25
N GLY A 30 12.03 7.30 -19.37
CA GLY A 30 12.65 8.20 -18.39
C GLY A 30 14.16 8.37 -18.59
N VAL A 31 14.63 9.58 -18.88
CA VAL A 31 16.08 9.85 -19.01
C VAL A 31 16.51 10.96 -18.07
N ARG A 32 17.27 10.62 -17.03
CA ARG A 32 17.87 11.62 -16.13
C ARG A 32 19.28 11.98 -16.59
N ILE A 33 19.50 13.27 -16.84
CA ILE A 33 20.83 13.83 -17.18
C ILE A 33 21.28 14.68 -16.00
N ILE A 34 22.45 14.34 -15.43
CA ILE A 34 22.98 15.05 -14.26
C ILE A 34 23.55 16.41 -14.71
N GLY A 35 22.82 17.48 -14.38
CA GLY A 35 23.11 18.87 -14.71
C GLY A 35 21.83 19.70 -14.88
N ASN A 36 21.95 21.02 -14.96
CA ASN A 36 20.84 21.88 -15.37
C ASN A 36 20.67 21.81 -16.89
N SER A 37 19.45 22.02 -17.40
CA SER A 37 19.22 22.04 -18.85
C SER A 37 20.05 23.09 -19.61
N SER A 38 20.49 24.15 -18.92
CA SER A 38 21.38 25.19 -19.44
C SER A 38 22.85 24.77 -19.58
N ASP A 39 23.23 23.61 -19.03
CA ASP A 39 24.61 23.13 -19.06
C ASP A 39 24.92 22.37 -20.37
N PHE A 40 23.92 22.21 -21.24
CA PHE A 40 23.97 21.37 -22.43
C PHE A 40 23.52 22.13 -23.69
N THR A 41 24.02 21.68 -24.84
CA THR A 41 23.50 22.08 -26.15
C THR A 41 22.82 20.91 -26.83
N TYR A 42 21.87 21.21 -27.74
CA TYR A 42 20.97 20.22 -28.31
C TYR A 42 20.94 20.29 -29.83
N GLN A 43 20.89 19.14 -30.48
CA GLN A 43 20.71 19.02 -31.93
C GLN A 43 19.76 17.87 -32.24
N SER A 44 18.79 18.05 -33.13
CA SER A 44 17.94 16.94 -33.57
C SER A 44 18.68 16.06 -34.58
N ALA A 45 18.42 14.75 -34.51
CA ALA A 45 19.04 13.76 -35.40
C ALA A 45 18.08 12.60 -35.68
N GLY A 46 17.39 12.64 -36.82
CA GLY A 46 16.33 11.68 -37.13
C GLY A 46 15.19 11.79 -36.11
N ALA A 47 14.70 10.65 -35.61
CA ALA A 47 13.66 10.58 -34.58
C ALA A 47 14.21 10.72 -33.15
N GLY A 48 15.18 11.61 -32.95
CA GLY A 48 15.89 11.71 -31.68
C GLY A 48 16.62 13.02 -31.43
N LEU A 49 17.11 13.16 -30.20
CA LEU A 49 17.81 14.33 -29.69
C LEU A 49 19.24 13.97 -29.31
N LYS A 50 20.21 14.65 -29.92
CA LYS A 50 21.58 14.65 -29.44
C LYS A 50 21.75 15.69 -28.35
N VAL A 51 22.33 15.28 -27.23
CA VAL A 51 22.70 16.15 -26.10
C VAL A 51 24.22 16.25 -26.04
N PHE A 52 24.74 17.47 -25.95
CA PHE A 52 26.17 17.76 -25.91
C PHE A 52 26.54 18.52 -24.64
N LYS A 53 27.75 18.27 -24.15
CA LYS A 53 28.41 19.10 -23.13
C LYS A 53 29.72 19.60 -23.72
N GLY A 54 29.80 20.90 -23.98
CA GLY A 54 30.86 21.44 -24.84
C GLY A 54 30.76 20.86 -26.26
N ASN A 55 31.87 20.31 -26.77
CA ASN A 55 31.94 19.69 -28.11
C ASN A 55 31.64 18.19 -28.11
N ASP A 56 31.49 17.57 -26.95
CA ASP A 56 31.33 16.12 -26.83
C ASP A 56 29.85 15.73 -26.85
N GLN A 57 29.48 14.83 -27.75
CA GLN A 57 28.13 14.24 -27.77
C GLN A 57 28.02 13.27 -26.59
N MET A 58 27.19 13.63 -25.61
CA MET A 58 26.92 12.80 -24.44
C MET A 58 25.99 11.64 -24.77
N ALA A 59 24.82 11.97 -25.34
CA ALA A 59 23.75 11.02 -25.55
C ALA A 59 22.99 11.28 -26.85
N LEU A 60 22.43 10.22 -27.43
CA LEU A 60 21.37 10.26 -28.43
C LEU A 60 20.11 9.62 -27.80
N LEU A 61 19.10 10.45 -27.56
CA LEU A 61 17.83 10.08 -26.96
C LEU A 61 16.79 9.86 -28.07
N ALA A 62 15.95 8.84 -27.96
CA ALA A 62 14.81 8.70 -28.85
C ALA A 62 13.73 9.72 -28.48
N ALA A 63 13.07 10.30 -29.49
CA ALA A 63 11.95 11.21 -29.30
C ALA A 63 10.64 10.49 -29.60
N ASN A 64 9.84 10.21 -28.57
CA ASN A 64 8.53 9.58 -28.68
C ASN A 64 7.51 10.32 -27.79
N ALA A 65 6.22 9.96 -27.84
CA ALA A 65 5.20 10.68 -27.06
C ALA A 65 5.39 10.57 -25.54
N ASN A 66 6.08 9.54 -25.08
CA ASN A 66 6.22 9.19 -23.66
C ASN A 66 7.57 9.63 -23.06
N THR A 67 8.61 9.86 -23.88
CA THR A 67 9.95 10.22 -23.40
C THR A 67 9.95 11.51 -22.59
N THR A 68 10.50 11.41 -21.38
CA THR A 68 10.68 12.50 -20.44
C THR A 68 12.16 12.64 -20.12
N VAL A 69 12.72 13.83 -20.34
CA VAL A 69 14.09 14.18 -20.00
C VAL A 69 14.09 14.96 -18.70
N ILE A 70 14.88 14.51 -17.73
CA ILE A 70 14.92 15.04 -16.37
C ILE A 70 16.29 15.67 -16.13
N PHE A 71 16.28 16.96 -15.80
CA PHE A 71 17.43 17.75 -15.40
C PHE A 71 17.32 18.14 -13.91
N ASN A 72 18.39 18.70 -13.35
CA ASN A 72 18.39 19.22 -11.98
C ASN A 72 17.40 20.38 -11.77
N ASN A 73 17.12 21.15 -12.83
CA ASN A 73 16.21 22.30 -12.80
C ASN A 73 14.79 21.99 -13.29
N GLY A 74 14.45 20.73 -13.59
CA GLY A 74 13.09 20.31 -13.96
C GLY A 74 13.05 19.20 -15.01
N ALA A 75 11.84 18.73 -15.32
CA ALA A 75 11.60 17.72 -16.35
C ALA A 75 10.92 18.34 -17.58
N VAL A 76 11.14 17.74 -18.74
CA VAL A 76 10.56 18.18 -20.01
C VAL A 76 10.27 16.99 -20.92
N LYS A 77 9.18 17.06 -21.68
CA LYS A 77 8.84 16.05 -22.67
C LYS A 77 9.73 16.19 -23.90
N LEU A 78 10.23 15.06 -24.42
CA LEU A 78 10.95 14.99 -25.68
C LEU A 78 10.08 14.28 -26.70
N THR A 79 9.50 15.04 -27.63
CA THR A 79 8.52 14.50 -28.60
C THR A 79 8.98 14.73 -30.03
N MET A 80 8.38 14.00 -30.97
CA MET A 80 8.56 14.23 -32.40
C MET A 80 7.18 14.41 -33.04
N SER A 81 7.05 15.44 -33.88
CA SER A 81 5.85 15.63 -34.69
C SER A 81 5.78 14.55 -35.77
N THR A 82 4.70 13.76 -35.75
CA THR A 82 4.43 12.75 -36.79
C THR A 82 4.03 13.36 -38.13
N ILE A 83 3.78 14.67 -38.16
CA ILE A 83 3.36 15.41 -39.37
C ILE A 83 4.58 16.07 -40.03
N THR A 84 5.42 16.76 -39.26
CA THR A 84 6.55 17.55 -39.78
C THR A 84 7.90 16.87 -39.60
N GLY A 85 8.01 15.87 -38.72
CA GLY A 85 9.27 15.24 -38.35
C GLY A 85 10.14 16.07 -37.41
N ASP A 86 9.65 17.22 -36.94
CA ASP A 86 10.39 18.09 -36.02
C ASP A 86 10.47 17.47 -34.63
N VAL A 87 11.65 17.56 -34.01
CA VAL A 87 11.90 17.13 -32.62
C VAL A 87 11.73 18.32 -31.68
N TYR A 88 10.94 18.14 -30.64
CA TYR A 88 10.62 19.14 -29.63
C TYR A 88 11.20 18.75 -28.28
N LEU A 89 11.94 19.67 -27.66
CA LEU A 89 12.27 19.61 -26.25
C LEU A 89 11.34 20.59 -25.52
N GLY A 90 10.27 20.05 -24.95
CA GLY A 90 9.14 20.83 -24.43
C GLY A 90 8.29 21.32 -25.57
N GLN A 91 8.12 22.63 -25.70
CA GLN A 91 7.48 23.25 -26.86
C GLN A 91 8.49 23.87 -27.85
N THR A 92 9.78 23.74 -27.57
CA THR A 92 10.83 24.34 -28.40
C THR A 92 11.32 23.35 -29.45
N ILE A 93 11.30 23.75 -30.72
CA ILE A 93 11.85 22.97 -31.84
C ILE A 93 13.38 22.94 -31.73
N VAL A 94 13.96 21.74 -31.85
CA VAL A 94 15.41 21.55 -31.86
C VAL A 94 15.91 21.48 -33.31
N PRO A 95 16.84 22.36 -33.74
CA PRO A 95 17.32 22.40 -35.12
C PRO A 95 18.22 21.20 -35.46
N THR A 96 18.21 20.82 -36.74
CA THR A 96 18.95 19.65 -37.27
C THR A 96 20.39 19.98 -37.69
N ASN A 97 20.68 21.23 -38.02
CA ASN A 97 21.91 21.65 -38.70
C ASN A 97 23.05 22.09 -37.76
N MET A 98 22.77 22.35 -36.49
CA MET A 98 23.77 22.73 -35.49
C MET A 98 23.26 22.44 -34.07
N ASN A 99 24.18 22.22 -33.14
CA ASN A 99 23.83 22.23 -31.72
C ASN A 99 23.60 23.66 -31.24
N VAL A 100 22.55 23.85 -30.44
CA VAL A 100 22.13 25.17 -29.96
C VAL A 100 21.86 25.14 -28.46
N ASP A 101 22.10 26.29 -27.83
CA ASP A 101 21.58 26.57 -26.49
C ASP A 101 20.06 26.72 -26.59
N ILE A 102 19.33 25.76 -26.05
CA ILE A 102 17.88 25.83 -25.91
C ILE A 102 17.58 25.91 -24.43
N VAL A 103 16.82 26.93 -24.03
CA VAL A 103 16.14 26.92 -22.74
C VAL A 103 14.83 26.14 -22.95
N PRO A 104 14.69 24.92 -22.41
CA PRO A 104 13.47 24.15 -22.58
C PRO A 104 12.30 24.93 -21.98
N THR A 105 11.24 25.10 -22.77
CA THR A 105 10.01 25.75 -22.33
C THR A 105 9.10 24.72 -21.67
N ASN A 106 8.32 25.16 -20.68
CA ASN A 106 7.45 24.29 -19.87
C ASN A 106 8.20 23.16 -19.17
N LEU A 107 9.33 23.50 -18.54
CA LEU A 107 9.85 22.65 -17.47
C LEU A 107 8.72 22.48 -16.46
N PHE A 108 8.20 21.27 -16.35
CA PHE A 108 7.24 20.94 -15.33
C PHE A 108 8.00 20.32 -14.17
N LYS A 109 7.58 20.68 -12.96
CA LYS A 109 7.80 19.81 -11.82
C LYS A 109 6.97 18.56 -12.11
N LEU A 110 7.59 17.39 -12.06
CA LEU A 110 6.87 16.14 -12.22
C LEU A 110 5.62 16.18 -11.31
N PRO A 111 4.42 15.92 -11.85
CA PRO A 111 3.23 15.81 -11.00
C PRO A 111 3.52 14.74 -9.95
N VAL A 112 3.28 15.12 -8.71
CA VAL A 112 3.50 14.34 -7.51
C VAL A 112 2.62 13.09 -7.59
N LYS A 113 3.12 12.01 -8.19
CA LYS A 113 2.61 10.65 -7.98
C LYS A 113 3.71 9.59 -7.78
N GLU A 114 4.96 10.01 -7.83
CA GLU A 114 6.10 9.30 -7.24
C GLU A 114 7.03 10.34 -6.58
N CYS A 115 6.50 11.08 -5.60
CA CYS A 115 7.37 11.68 -4.60
C CYS A 115 7.41 10.70 -3.42
N LEU A 116 8.07 9.57 -3.65
CA LEU A 116 9.02 9.14 -2.65
C LEU A 116 9.88 10.40 -2.40
N CYS A 117 9.81 11.00 -1.21
CA CYS A 117 10.56 12.22 -0.88
C CYS A 117 12.07 11.95 -0.88
N ILE A 118 12.67 11.63 -2.04
CA ILE A 118 14.08 11.27 -2.16
C ILE A 118 14.89 12.54 -1.98
N LYS A 119 15.27 12.78 -0.74
CA LYS A 119 16.30 13.75 -0.39
C LYS A 119 17.64 13.14 -0.81
N GLN A 120 18.26 13.67 -1.87
CA GLN A 120 19.60 13.30 -2.33
C GLN A 120 20.62 14.27 -1.76
N PHE A 121 21.73 13.77 -1.19
CA PHE A 121 22.75 14.62 -0.57
C PHE A 121 24.17 14.28 -0.99
N SER A 122 25.01 15.31 -0.97
CA SER A 122 26.45 15.26 -1.18
C SER A 122 27.17 15.48 0.16
N GLU A 123 27.70 14.39 0.72
CA GLU A 123 28.75 14.33 1.77
C GLU A 123 28.40 14.74 3.21
N ASN A 124 29.06 14.02 4.14
CA ASN A 124 29.18 14.21 5.60
C ASN A 124 28.50 15.45 6.18
N HIS A 125 27.29 15.26 6.72
CA HIS A 125 26.69 16.24 7.61
C HIS A 125 27.12 15.96 9.06
N ASP A 126 27.69 16.98 9.71
CA ASP A 126 27.90 16.97 11.17
C ASP A 126 26.57 16.91 11.95
N GLU A 127 25.45 17.23 11.29
CA GLU A 127 24.10 17.20 11.87
C GLU A 127 23.22 16.09 11.25
N PRO A 128 22.51 15.29 12.07
CA PRO A 128 21.62 14.24 11.58
C PRO A 128 20.48 14.76 10.71
N ILE A 129 20.17 14.03 9.64
CA ILE A 129 19.11 14.39 8.69
C ILE A 129 17.76 13.85 9.19
N ALA A 130 16.72 14.67 9.21
CA ALA A 130 15.37 14.18 9.53
C ALA A 130 14.89 13.14 8.50
N LEU A 131 14.42 11.99 9.00
CA LEU A 131 13.79 10.91 8.25
C LEU A 131 12.40 10.67 8.85
N ASN A 132 11.34 10.89 8.07
CA ASN A 132 9.97 10.64 8.53
C ASN A 132 9.50 9.23 8.12
N MET A 133 8.47 8.73 8.79
CA MET A 133 7.82 7.47 8.42
C MET A 133 7.22 7.56 7.02
N GLY A 134 7.35 6.49 6.23
CA GLY A 134 6.91 6.41 4.85
C GLY A 134 7.80 7.15 3.84
N GLU A 135 8.89 7.79 4.31
CA GLU A 135 9.85 8.46 3.42
C GLU A 135 11.04 7.56 3.09
N ASN A 136 11.56 7.76 1.87
CA ASN A 136 12.83 7.19 1.46
C ASN A 136 13.86 8.29 1.26
N VAL A 137 15.08 8.05 1.71
CA VAL A 137 16.18 9.01 1.62
C VAL A 137 17.36 8.32 0.93
N SER A 138 18.00 9.03 -0.02
CA SER A 138 19.18 8.50 -0.70
C SER A 138 20.44 9.23 -0.27
N GLY A 139 21.50 8.48 -0.03
CA GLY A 139 22.81 8.99 0.32
C GLY A 139 23.89 8.46 -0.61
N LEU A 140 25.05 9.12 -0.57
CA LEU A 140 26.28 8.69 -1.23
C LEU A 140 27.32 8.41 -0.15
N MET A 141 27.88 7.20 -0.16
CA MET A 141 28.89 6.78 0.82
C MET A 141 30.27 6.66 0.15
N TYR A 142 31.28 7.28 0.75
CA TYR A 142 32.67 7.32 0.28
C TYR A 142 33.63 6.69 1.29
N GLY A 143 33.74 5.36 1.34
CA GLY A 143 34.76 4.62 2.12
C GLY A 143 34.74 4.84 3.65
N ARG A 144 34.40 3.88 4.51
CA ARG A 144 34.22 3.99 5.98
C ARG A 144 33.58 5.30 6.47
N GLU A 145 32.59 5.80 5.74
CA GLU A 145 31.71 6.85 6.19
C GLU A 145 30.51 6.27 6.94
N LYS A 146 29.95 7.10 7.82
CA LYS A 146 28.78 6.78 8.62
C LYS A 146 27.81 7.95 8.50
N ASP A 147 26.67 7.70 7.87
CA ASP A 147 25.60 8.68 7.79
C ASP A 147 24.64 8.52 8.97
N SER A 148 24.05 9.63 9.41
CA SER A 148 23.15 9.68 10.57
C SER A 148 21.85 10.39 10.23
N PHE A 149 20.75 9.79 10.66
CA PHE A 149 19.39 10.23 10.41
C PHE A 149 18.63 10.36 11.73
N ALA A 150 18.06 11.53 11.99
CA ALA A 150 17.16 11.75 13.11
C ALA A 150 15.76 11.24 12.75
N VAL A 151 15.22 10.35 13.58
CA VAL A 151 13.90 9.74 13.38
C VAL A 151 13.07 9.95 14.64
N LYS A 152 11.84 10.46 14.49
CA LYS A 152 10.92 10.60 15.63
C LYS A 152 10.11 9.32 15.78
N LEU A 153 10.24 8.67 16.93
CA LEU A 153 9.58 7.41 17.22
C LEU A 153 8.68 7.55 18.45
N ILE A 154 7.58 6.81 18.45
CA ILE A 154 6.58 6.76 19.53
C ILE A 154 6.78 5.44 20.28
N SER A 155 6.78 5.52 21.61
CA SER A 155 6.89 4.36 22.49
C SER A 155 5.88 3.27 22.13
N ASP A 156 6.33 2.02 22.21
CA ASP A 156 5.53 0.81 21.99
C ASP A 156 5.05 0.53 20.56
N GLN A 157 5.39 1.37 19.58
CA GLN A 157 5.16 1.08 18.17
C GLN A 157 6.34 0.27 17.58
N ARG A 158 6.09 -0.53 16.55
CA ARG A 158 7.13 -1.27 15.84
C ARG A 158 7.49 -0.60 14.52
N TYR A 159 8.79 -0.41 14.31
CA TYR A 159 9.36 0.24 13.14
C TYR A 159 10.27 -0.70 12.38
N GLU A 160 10.32 -0.54 11.07
CA GLU A 160 11.22 -1.24 10.17
C GLU A 160 12.03 -0.23 9.33
N PHE A 161 13.33 -0.47 9.23
CA PHE A 161 14.26 0.33 8.44
C PHE A 161 14.94 -0.55 7.39
N ASN A 162 14.89 -0.12 6.13
CA ASN A 162 15.36 -0.90 4.99
C ASN A 162 16.43 -0.17 4.18
N VAL A 163 17.22 -0.96 3.43
CA VAL A 163 18.01 -0.49 2.28
C VAL A 163 17.33 -0.97 1.01
N LEU A 164 16.89 -0.03 0.18
CA LEU A 164 16.14 -0.31 -1.04
C LEU A 164 17.07 -0.48 -2.25
N ASP A 165 18.09 0.36 -2.38
CA ASP A 165 19.04 0.31 -3.49
C ASP A 165 20.42 -0.21 -3.02
N LYS A 166 20.86 -1.31 -3.65
CA LYS A 166 21.89 -2.23 -3.14
C LYS A 166 23.27 -1.95 -3.72
N GLY A 167 23.63 -0.68 -3.86
CA GLY A 167 25.02 -0.32 -4.16
C GLY A 167 25.98 -0.85 -3.07
N ILE A 168 25.52 -0.88 -1.83
CA ILE A 168 26.27 -1.33 -0.64
C ILE A 168 26.18 -2.85 -0.45
N ASN A 169 27.33 -3.49 -0.18
CA ASN A 169 27.47 -4.95 -0.13
C ASN A 169 27.11 -5.54 1.24
N ARG A 170 27.38 -4.82 2.31
CA ARG A 170 27.20 -5.27 3.69
C ARG A 170 26.93 -4.07 4.62
N PRO A 171 25.77 -3.42 4.46
CA PRO A 171 25.39 -2.30 5.29
C PRO A 171 25.31 -2.66 6.77
N VAL A 172 25.59 -1.69 7.63
CA VAL A 172 25.36 -1.74 9.06
C VAL A 172 24.34 -0.67 9.40
N PHE A 173 23.18 -1.11 9.89
CA PHE A 173 22.14 -0.24 10.44
C PHE A 173 22.28 -0.26 11.95
N ALA A 174 22.25 0.90 12.58
CA ALA A 174 22.27 0.99 14.04
C ALA A 174 21.42 2.15 14.53
N ILE A 175 20.67 1.92 15.61
CA ILE A 175 19.85 2.95 16.27
C ILE A 175 20.50 3.35 17.59
N TYR A 176 20.58 4.66 17.80
CA TYR A 176 21.07 5.28 19.02
C TYR A 176 19.99 6.15 19.66
N ASP A 177 20.01 6.29 20.98
CA ASP A 177 19.20 7.27 21.70
C ASP A 177 19.81 8.69 21.65
N SER A 178 19.13 9.65 22.29
CA SER A 178 19.60 11.04 22.38
C SER A 178 20.88 11.23 23.20
N SER A 179 21.29 10.23 23.98
CA SER A 179 22.54 10.20 24.75
C SER A 179 23.66 9.48 23.98
N ASN A 180 23.43 9.13 22.71
CA ASN A 180 24.35 8.37 21.86
C ASN A 180 24.64 6.95 22.36
N LEU A 181 23.72 6.35 23.13
CA LEU A 181 23.77 4.94 23.51
C LEU A 181 23.25 4.08 22.35
N LEU A 182 24.01 3.07 21.95
CA LEU A 182 23.58 2.08 20.96
C LEU A 182 22.47 1.21 21.53
N LEU A 183 21.32 1.17 20.86
CA LEU A 183 20.15 0.40 21.29
C LEU A 183 20.01 -0.91 20.50
N THR A 184 20.16 -0.86 19.18
CA THR A 184 20.10 -2.03 18.31
C THR A 184 20.97 -1.85 17.07
N LYS A 185 21.38 -2.96 16.46
CA LYS A 185 22.13 -2.97 15.20
C LYS A 185 21.79 -4.19 14.35
N GLN A 186 21.89 -4.03 13.04
CA GLN A 186 21.74 -5.08 12.05
C GLN A 186 22.85 -4.97 11.00
N VAL A 187 23.37 -6.13 10.56
CA VAL A 187 24.43 -6.19 9.55
C VAL A 187 23.95 -6.99 8.34
N GLY A 188 24.21 -6.47 7.14
CA GLY A 188 23.76 -7.03 5.88
C GLY A 188 22.40 -6.47 5.45
N ASN A 189 21.80 -7.13 4.46
CA ASN A 189 20.66 -6.58 3.71
C ASN A 189 19.29 -6.86 4.33
N ALA A 190 19.23 -7.46 5.53
CA ALA A 190 17.94 -7.67 6.18
C ALA A 190 17.47 -6.36 6.84
N PRO A 191 16.14 -6.13 6.93
CA PRO A 191 15.61 -4.96 7.62
C PRO A 191 16.09 -4.90 9.08
N LEU A 192 16.27 -3.69 9.61
CA LEU A 192 16.41 -3.47 11.05
C LEU A 192 15.04 -3.16 11.63
N THR A 193 14.57 -3.98 12.58
CA THR A 193 13.33 -3.70 13.32
C THR A 193 13.65 -3.13 14.70
N PHE A 194 12.78 -2.24 15.18
CA PHE A 194 12.97 -1.56 16.45
C PHE A 194 11.65 -1.16 17.09
N ARG A 195 11.58 -1.33 18.42
CA ARG A 195 10.49 -0.88 19.27
C ARG A 195 11.06 0.03 20.36
N PRO A 196 10.80 1.34 20.34
CA PRO A 196 11.27 2.23 21.38
C PRO A 196 10.48 2.02 22.68
N THR A 197 11.17 2.11 23.81
CA THR A 197 10.54 2.12 25.15
C THR A 197 10.05 3.51 25.56
N GLU A 198 10.53 4.56 24.90
CA GLU A 198 10.16 5.95 25.18
C GLU A 198 9.88 6.70 23.87
N SER A 199 8.94 7.65 23.89
CA SER A 199 8.70 8.50 22.73
C SER A 199 9.79 9.58 22.64
N GLY A 200 10.40 9.76 21.47
CA GLY A 200 11.53 10.67 21.34
C GLY A 200 12.17 10.72 19.96
N THR A 201 13.28 11.44 19.88
CA THR A 201 14.14 11.44 18.69
C THR A 201 15.26 10.42 18.87
N TYR A 202 15.37 9.51 17.91
CA TYR A 202 16.38 8.48 17.80
C TYR A 202 17.27 8.76 16.60
N PHE A 203 18.47 8.17 16.58
CA PHE A 203 19.43 8.34 15.49
C PHE A 203 19.70 7.01 14.80
N LEU A 204 19.15 6.87 13.60
CA LEU A 204 19.46 5.76 12.69
C LEU A 204 20.76 6.07 11.98
N THR A 205 21.67 5.11 11.94
CA THR A 205 22.94 5.29 11.25
C THR A 205 23.17 4.19 10.25
N VAL A 206 23.79 4.56 9.13
CA VAL A 206 24.09 3.68 8.00
C VAL A 206 25.59 3.73 7.75
N GLU A 207 26.22 2.57 7.82
CA GLU A 207 27.65 2.35 7.61
C GLU A 207 27.84 1.20 6.61
N GLU A 208 29.00 1.13 5.95
CA GLU A 208 29.41 -0.05 5.18
C GLU A 208 30.78 -0.56 5.69
N GLU A 209 30.84 -1.84 6.06
CA GLU A 209 32.07 -2.43 6.61
C GLU A 209 33.16 -2.63 5.53
N SER A 210 32.81 -2.71 4.24
CA SER A 210 33.71 -3.12 3.14
C SER A 210 33.86 -2.06 2.02
N LEU A 211 34.49 -0.93 2.36
CA LEU A 211 34.99 0.11 1.43
C LEU A 211 35.99 -0.36 0.35
N THR A 212 35.55 -0.62 -0.89
CA THR A 212 36.43 -0.60 -2.10
C THR A 212 36.02 0.43 -3.18
N ALA A 213 34.82 1.05 -3.09
CA ALA A 213 34.31 2.02 -4.05
C ALA A 213 33.23 2.95 -3.43
N ASN A 214 32.77 3.96 -4.19
CA ASN A 214 31.68 4.86 -3.82
C ASN A 214 30.33 4.21 -4.14
N TYR A 215 29.36 4.28 -3.24
CA TYR A 215 28.04 3.70 -3.45
C TYR A 215 26.92 4.70 -3.21
N LEU A 216 25.94 4.69 -4.12
CA LEU A 216 24.63 5.24 -3.88
C LEU A 216 23.81 4.22 -3.09
N TYR A 217 23.11 4.69 -2.07
CA TYR A 217 22.16 3.87 -1.35
C TYR A 217 20.86 4.63 -1.16
N THR A 218 19.78 3.89 -0.96
CA THR A 218 18.48 4.45 -0.57
C THR A 218 17.99 3.70 0.64
N ILE A 219 17.57 4.42 1.67
CA ILE A 219 16.95 3.86 2.87
C ILE A 219 15.48 4.23 2.95
N SER A 220 14.72 3.44 3.70
CA SER A 220 13.37 3.80 4.13
C SER A 220 13.20 3.62 5.63
N ALA A 221 12.24 4.36 6.19
CA ALA A 221 11.69 4.12 7.50
C ALA A 221 10.18 3.94 7.39
N ASP A 222 9.68 2.83 7.90
CA ASP A 222 8.24 2.51 7.88
C ASP A 222 7.86 1.83 9.20
N TYR A 223 6.58 1.56 9.37
CA TYR A 223 6.10 0.65 10.40
C TYR A 223 6.42 -0.79 10.02
N GLU A 224 6.78 -1.61 11.01
CA GLU A 224 6.89 -3.05 10.78
C GLU A 224 5.49 -3.59 10.49
N ARG A 225 5.32 -4.25 9.34
CA ARG A 225 4.04 -4.82 8.89
C ARG A 225 3.87 -6.24 9.43
N PHE A 226 2.62 -6.64 9.66
CA PHE A 226 2.37 -8.05 9.97
C PHE A 226 2.73 -8.90 8.75
N GLN A 227 3.16 -10.12 9.01
CA GLN A 227 3.40 -11.14 7.99
C GLN A 227 2.19 -12.06 7.89
N TYR A 228 2.14 -12.89 6.85
CA TYR A 228 1.10 -13.89 6.72
C TYR A 228 1.64 -15.15 6.03
N ALA A 229 0.96 -16.26 6.26
CA ALA A 229 1.17 -17.51 5.55
C ALA A 229 -0.15 -17.94 4.90
N LEU A 230 -0.10 -18.34 3.62
CA LEU A 230 -1.25 -18.86 2.92
C LEU A 230 -1.20 -20.38 2.87
N ASN A 231 -2.18 -21.02 3.49
CA ASN A 231 -2.41 -22.45 3.44
C ASN A 231 -3.62 -22.71 2.55
N PHE A 232 -3.49 -23.60 1.55
CA PHE A 232 -4.60 -23.92 0.65
C PHE A 232 -5.17 -25.30 0.94
N THR A 233 -6.44 -25.33 1.32
CA THR A 233 -7.23 -26.56 1.40
C THR A 233 -7.77 -26.93 0.02
N ASN A 234 -7.49 -28.17 -0.41
CA ASN A 234 -7.87 -28.71 -1.73
C ASN A 234 -7.41 -27.83 -2.92
N PRO A 235 -6.12 -27.45 -3.02
CA PRO A 235 -5.65 -26.50 -4.02
C PRO A 235 -5.89 -26.94 -5.47
N SER A 236 -5.97 -28.26 -5.71
CA SER A 236 -6.27 -28.83 -7.03
C SER A 236 -7.64 -28.44 -7.58
N PHE A 237 -8.59 -28.03 -6.71
CA PHE A 237 -9.92 -27.63 -7.15
C PHE A 237 -9.94 -26.26 -7.82
N PHE A 238 -8.93 -25.42 -7.57
CA PHE A 238 -8.74 -24.14 -8.26
C PHE A 238 -8.20 -24.30 -9.70
N GLY A 239 -7.74 -25.51 -10.07
CA GLY A 239 -7.27 -25.79 -11.42
C GLY A 239 -6.19 -24.82 -11.89
N GLU A 240 -6.37 -24.28 -13.10
CA GLU A 240 -5.43 -23.34 -13.72
C GLU A 240 -5.41 -21.96 -13.04
N ASN A 241 -6.48 -21.58 -12.33
CA ASN A 241 -6.57 -20.29 -11.63
C ASN A 241 -5.81 -20.25 -10.30
N TYR A 242 -5.24 -21.37 -9.82
CA TYR A 242 -4.56 -21.45 -8.52
C TYR A 242 -3.50 -20.34 -8.33
N ASN A 243 -2.64 -20.12 -9.33
CA ASN A 243 -1.58 -19.13 -9.24
C ASN A 243 -2.12 -17.70 -9.19
N GLU A 244 -3.14 -17.39 -10.00
CA GLU A 244 -3.77 -16.07 -10.05
C GLU A 244 -4.48 -15.77 -8.73
N ILE A 245 -5.23 -16.75 -8.21
CA ILE A 245 -5.90 -16.68 -6.90
C ILE A 245 -4.87 -16.41 -5.80
N SER A 246 -3.81 -17.21 -5.71
CA SER A 246 -2.79 -17.04 -4.67
C SER A 246 -2.11 -15.68 -4.73
N ALA A 247 -1.79 -15.19 -5.93
CA ALA A 247 -1.12 -13.90 -6.08
C ALA A 247 -2.04 -12.72 -5.72
N ASN A 248 -3.29 -12.77 -6.16
CA ASN A 248 -4.29 -11.74 -5.85
C ASN A 248 -4.66 -11.71 -4.36
N ILE A 249 -4.74 -12.88 -3.70
CA ILE A 249 -4.91 -12.95 -2.24
C ILE A 249 -3.73 -12.27 -1.55
N GLY A 250 -2.49 -12.57 -1.95
CA GLY A 250 -1.31 -11.93 -1.38
C GLY A 250 -1.39 -10.40 -1.42
N VAL A 251 -1.76 -9.84 -2.57
CA VAL A 251 -1.97 -8.39 -2.73
C VAL A 251 -3.06 -7.88 -1.79
N ALA A 252 -4.21 -8.56 -1.71
CA ALA A 252 -5.31 -8.14 -0.84
C ALA A 252 -4.88 -8.08 0.63
N ILE A 253 -4.11 -9.06 1.10
CA ILE A 253 -3.59 -9.08 2.47
C ILE A 253 -2.53 -7.99 2.66
N ASP A 254 -1.64 -7.78 1.69
CA ASP A 254 -0.62 -6.72 1.73
C ASP A 254 -1.25 -5.32 1.83
N GLN A 255 -2.38 -5.07 1.14
CA GLN A 255 -3.12 -3.81 1.25
C GLN A 255 -3.53 -3.54 2.70
N TRP A 256 -4.03 -4.54 3.41
CA TRP A 256 -4.34 -4.43 4.84
C TRP A 256 -3.09 -4.32 5.70
N ALA A 257 -2.06 -5.13 5.46
CA ALA A 257 -0.81 -5.12 6.24
C ALA A 257 -0.15 -3.74 6.29
N THR A 258 -0.27 -2.95 5.22
CA THR A 258 0.26 -1.58 5.17
C THR A 258 -0.48 -0.58 6.05
N LYS A 259 -1.68 -0.89 6.53
CA LYS A 259 -2.50 0.04 7.34
C LYS A 259 -2.19 -0.02 8.81
N PHE A 260 -1.70 -1.14 9.33
CA PHE A 260 -1.58 -1.35 10.77
C PHE A 260 -0.23 -0.91 11.31
N ILE A 261 -0.27 -0.19 12.44
CA ILE A 261 0.88 -0.01 13.30
C ILE A 261 0.88 -1.16 14.31
N GLN A 262 1.83 -2.07 14.18
CA GLN A 262 1.99 -3.14 15.16
C GLN A 262 2.48 -2.61 16.51
N THR A 263 1.95 -3.18 17.59
CA THR A 263 2.33 -2.85 18.98
C THR A 263 2.86 -4.05 19.76
N GLY A 264 2.84 -5.24 19.17
CA GLY A 264 3.25 -6.48 19.80
C GLY A 264 4.73 -6.55 20.20
N ASN A 265 5.07 -7.50 21.07
CA ASN A 265 6.48 -7.77 21.45
C ASN A 265 7.27 -8.41 20.29
N SER A 266 6.57 -9.08 19.38
CA SER A 266 7.05 -9.69 18.13
C SER A 266 6.19 -9.20 16.97
N SER A 267 6.67 -9.40 15.73
CA SER A 267 5.83 -9.27 14.55
C SER A 267 4.76 -10.36 14.57
N ALA A 268 3.53 -10.00 14.20
CA ALA A 268 2.45 -10.96 13.98
C ALA A 268 2.66 -11.69 12.64
N THR A 269 2.36 -12.99 12.61
CA THR A 269 2.30 -13.78 11.37
C THR A 269 0.92 -14.41 11.32
N ILE A 270 0.06 -13.90 10.44
CA ILE A 270 -1.33 -14.35 10.35
C ILE A 270 -1.40 -15.56 9.43
N ASP A 271 -1.76 -16.72 9.98
CA ASP A 271 -1.97 -17.97 9.26
C ASP A 271 -3.38 -17.99 8.63
N ILE A 272 -3.44 -18.05 7.29
CA ILE A 272 -4.69 -17.92 6.54
C ILE A 272 -4.96 -19.22 5.78
N ASN A 273 -6.06 -19.91 6.10
CA ASN A 273 -6.55 -21.02 5.29
C ASN A 273 -7.44 -20.51 4.16
N VAL A 274 -7.12 -20.89 2.93
CA VAL A 274 -7.90 -20.62 1.73
C VAL A 274 -8.48 -21.93 1.22
N SER A 275 -9.80 -21.98 1.08
CA SER A 275 -10.51 -23.20 0.71
C SER A 275 -11.45 -22.99 -0.47
N ALA A 276 -11.51 -24.00 -1.33
CA ALA A 276 -12.39 -24.07 -2.47
C ALA A 276 -13.75 -24.66 -2.05
N MET A 277 -14.83 -23.89 -2.21
CA MET A 277 -16.20 -24.29 -1.86
C MET A 277 -17.12 -24.20 -3.09
N ASP A 278 -18.19 -25.00 -3.12
CA ASP A 278 -19.24 -24.85 -4.13
C ASP A 278 -20.40 -23.96 -3.64
N SER A 279 -21.33 -23.64 -4.56
CA SER A 279 -22.51 -22.84 -4.24
C SER A 279 -23.50 -23.56 -3.31
N HIS A 280 -23.41 -24.87 -3.13
CA HIS A 280 -24.20 -25.56 -2.10
C HIS A 280 -23.72 -25.22 -0.69
N GLN A 281 -22.44 -24.91 -0.53
CA GLN A 281 -21.84 -24.56 0.75
C GLN A 281 -21.94 -23.05 1.06
N LEU A 282 -21.67 -22.18 0.08
CA LEU A 282 -21.67 -20.72 0.29
C LEU A 282 -22.96 -20.00 -0.15
N GLY A 283 -23.80 -20.67 -0.92
CA GLY A 283 -24.95 -20.05 -1.58
C GLY A 283 -24.64 -19.60 -3.03
N PRO A 284 -25.67 -19.44 -3.87
CA PRO A 284 -25.50 -19.23 -5.31
C PRO A 284 -25.04 -17.82 -5.73
N SER A 285 -25.02 -16.87 -4.80
CA SER A 285 -24.67 -15.46 -5.05
C SER A 285 -23.49 -14.96 -4.23
N THR A 286 -22.97 -15.78 -3.32
CA THR A 286 -21.85 -15.44 -2.44
C THR A 286 -20.54 -15.67 -3.17
N LEU A 287 -19.75 -14.62 -3.42
CA LEU A 287 -18.48 -14.71 -4.14
C LEU A 287 -17.41 -15.41 -3.31
N ALA A 288 -17.30 -15.01 -2.03
CA ALA A 288 -16.42 -15.59 -1.03
C ALA A 288 -17.02 -15.38 0.37
N ALA A 289 -16.38 -15.95 1.38
CA ALA A 289 -16.71 -15.71 2.79
C ALA A 289 -15.45 -15.80 3.65
N GLY A 290 -15.29 -14.87 4.58
CA GLY A 290 -14.15 -14.76 5.49
C GLY A 290 -14.56 -14.75 6.97
N ASN A 291 -13.71 -15.30 7.85
CA ASN A 291 -13.89 -15.17 9.29
C ASN A 291 -12.60 -15.40 10.08
N SER A 292 -12.52 -14.83 11.28
CA SER A 292 -11.54 -15.19 12.30
C SER A 292 -11.93 -16.51 12.96
N LEU A 293 -10.97 -17.41 13.15
CA LEU A 293 -11.19 -18.73 13.72
C LEU A 293 -11.15 -18.75 15.25
N ILE A 294 -10.55 -17.71 15.86
CA ILE A 294 -10.45 -17.57 17.31
C ILE A 294 -11.07 -16.26 17.77
N SER A 295 -11.66 -16.30 18.96
CA SER A 295 -12.14 -15.14 19.69
C SER A 295 -11.51 -15.12 21.08
N VAL A 296 -11.00 -13.96 21.47
CA VAL A 296 -10.22 -13.79 22.69
C VAL A 296 -10.95 -12.86 23.62
N ASN A 297 -11.12 -13.27 24.87
CA ASN A 297 -11.74 -12.44 25.90
C ASN A 297 -10.82 -11.26 26.23
N SER A 298 -11.34 -10.03 26.13
CA SER A 298 -10.55 -8.83 26.40
C SER A 298 -10.31 -8.57 27.89
N GLY A 299 -11.04 -9.25 28.77
CA GLY A 299 -11.12 -8.94 30.20
C GLY A 299 -12.07 -7.77 30.52
N GLU A 300 -12.63 -7.13 29.51
CA GLU A 300 -13.59 -6.04 29.66
C GLU A 300 -15.03 -6.56 29.68
N ILE A 301 -15.92 -5.79 30.32
CA ILE A 301 -17.35 -6.07 30.40
C ILE A 301 -18.13 -4.91 29.75
N TYR A 302 -19.09 -5.24 28.89
CA TYR A 302 -20.05 -4.31 28.29
C TYR A 302 -21.46 -4.85 28.48
N ASN A 303 -22.35 -4.07 29.09
CA ASN A 303 -23.73 -4.47 29.41
C ASN A 303 -23.81 -5.87 30.04
N GLU A 304 -23.00 -6.11 31.08
CA GLU A 304 -22.90 -7.37 31.83
C GLU A 304 -22.35 -8.57 31.04
N LYS A 305 -21.92 -8.37 29.79
CA LYS A 305 -21.33 -9.40 28.93
C LYS A 305 -19.83 -9.19 28.74
N ALA A 306 -19.07 -10.27 28.67
CA ALA A 306 -17.67 -10.19 28.33
C ALA A 306 -17.49 -9.76 26.86
N ILE A 307 -16.45 -8.98 26.60
CA ILE A 307 -16.11 -8.52 25.26
C ILE A 307 -15.07 -9.46 24.67
N PHE A 308 -15.25 -9.81 23.39
CA PHE A 308 -14.34 -10.65 22.64
C PHE A 308 -13.84 -9.94 21.39
N TYR A 309 -12.54 -9.99 21.12
CA TYR A 309 -11.94 -9.56 19.86
C TYR A 309 -11.46 -10.77 19.05
N SER A 310 -11.16 -10.56 17.76
CA SER A 310 -10.64 -11.62 16.89
C SER A 310 -9.24 -12.07 17.31
N GLY A 311 -8.88 -13.32 17.01
CA GLY A 311 -7.52 -13.84 17.19
C GLY A 311 -6.49 -12.96 16.49
N VAL A 312 -6.76 -12.61 15.23
CA VAL A 312 -5.93 -11.69 14.43
C VAL A 312 -5.68 -10.35 15.13
N GLN A 313 -6.72 -9.76 15.74
CA GLN A 313 -6.56 -8.52 16.52
C GLN A 313 -5.64 -8.72 17.71
N HIS A 314 -5.76 -9.85 18.42
CA HIS A 314 -4.87 -10.18 19.53
C HIS A 314 -3.41 -10.22 19.08
N GLU A 315 -3.14 -10.88 17.97
CA GLU A 315 -1.80 -11.10 17.46
C GLU A 315 -1.13 -9.81 17.03
N ILE A 316 -1.81 -8.99 16.25
CA ILE A 316 -1.29 -7.69 15.80
C ILE A 316 -0.96 -6.79 17.00
N LEU A 317 -1.81 -6.80 18.03
CA LEU A 317 -1.66 -5.92 19.19
C LEU A 317 -0.62 -6.41 20.20
N THR A 318 -0.44 -7.72 20.35
CA THR A 318 0.38 -8.32 21.41
C THR A 318 1.64 -9.03 20.91
N GLY A 319 1.63 -9.48 19.65
CA GLY A 319 2.65 -10.33 19.05
C GLY A 319 2.59 -11.78 19.51
N VAL A 320 1.51 -12.18 20.19
CA VAL A 320 1.29 -13.55 20.71
C VAL A 320 0.24 -14.23 19.85
N ASP A 321 0.67 -15.25 19.12
CA ASP A 321 -0.21 -16.22 18.46
C ASP A 321 -0.68 -17.26 19.50
N LEU A 322 -2.00 -17.42 19.60
CA LEU A 322 -2.66 -18.21 20.63
C LEU A 322 -2.86 -19.69 20.24
N ASN A 323 -2.70 -20.00 18.96
CA ASN A 323 -3.03 -21.26 18.31
C ASN A 323 -1.82 -21.91 17.61
N ALA A 324 -0.67 -21.28 17.69
CA ALA A 324 0.64 -21.74 17.28
C ALA A 324 0.81 -22.03 15.78
N LEU A 325 0.21 -23.10 15.26
CA LEU A 325 0.34 -23.50 13.85
C LEU A 325 -1.02 -23.75 13.19
N GLU A 326 -2.11 -23.59 13.94
CA GLU A 326 -3.47 -23.65 13.39
C GLU A 326 -3.80 -22.29 12.78
N GLU A 327 -4.77 -22.24 11.88
CA GLU A 327 -5.04 -21.03 11.12
C GLU A 327 -5.85 -20.00 11.92
N ASP A 328 -5.56 -18.71 11.68
CA ASP A 328 -6.22 -17.56 12.31
C ASP A 328 -7.45 -17.12 11.54
N VAL A 329 -7.37 -17.21 10.21
CA VAL A 329 -8.41 -16.77 9.29
C VAL A 329 -8.77 -17.90 8.33
N SER A 330 -10.06 -18.06 8.09
CA SER A 330 -10.58 -18.90 7.01
C SER A 330 -11.16 -18.01 5.92
N ILE A 331 -10.73 -18.24 4.68
CA ILE A 331 -11.30 -17.66 3.47
C ILE A 331 -11.81 -18.79 2.59
N MET A 332 -13.08 -18.71 2.21
CA MET A 332 -13.78 -19.68 1.37
C MET A 332 -14.13 -19.02 0.04
N ILE A 333 -13.70 -19.58 -1.08
CA ILE A 333 -13.95 -19.05 -2.43
C ILE A 333 -14.98 -19.92 -3.14
N ASN A 334 -15.99 -19.29 -3.75
CA ASN A 334 -17.02 -20.00 -4.50
C ASN A 334 -16.56 -20.39 -5.90
N LEU A 335 -16.31 -21.68 -6.11
CA LEU A 335 -15.86 -22.25 -7.38
C LEU A 335 -16.85 -22.02 -8.53
N ASP A 336 -18.15 -22.01 -8.22
CA ASP A 336 -19.19 -21.86 -9.24
C ASP A 336 -19.23 -20.44 -9.83
N LEU A 337 -18.57 -19.49 -9.16
CA LEU A 337 -18.53 -18.08 -9.55
C LEU A 337 -17.14 -17.62 -10.02
N LEU A 338 -16.14 -18.51 -10.13
CA LEU A 338 -14.79 -18.15 -10.59
C LEU A 338 -14.80 -17.42 -11.94
N SER A 339 -15.67 -17.84 -12.87
CA SER A 339 -15.81 -17.18 -14.19
C SER A 339 -16.36 -15.75 -14.15
N LYS A 340 -16.82 -15.28 -12.98
CA LYS A 340 -17.25 -13.89 -12.77
C LYS A 340 -16.22 -13.07 -12.00
N LEU A 341 -15.13 -13.68 -11.55
CA LEU A 341 -14.08 -13.00 -10.81
C LEU A 341 -13.03 -12.54 -11.79
N TRP A 342 -12.71 -11.26 -11.73
CA TRP A 342 -11.61 -10.67 -12.45
C TRP A 342 -10.36 -10.75 -11.58
N PHE A 343 -9.32 -11.42 -12.10
CA PHE A 343 -8.00 -11.48 -11.49
C PHE A 343 -7.15 -10.35 -12.04
N ASP A 344 -6.66 -9.48 -11.16
CA ASP A 344 -5.89 -8.31 -11.55
C ASP A 344 -4.54 -8.73 -12.17
N PRO A 345 -4.28 -8.42 -13.46
CA PRO A 345 -3.02 -8.78 -14.11
C PRO A 345 -1.84 -7.88 -13.68
N THR A 346 -2.11 -6.71 -13.06
CA THR A 346 -1.15 -5.68 -12.67
C THR A 346 -1.22 -5.40 -11.17
N LEU A 347 -1.05 -6.49 -10.40
CA LEU A 347 -1.03 -6.62 -8.94
C LEU A 347 -0.40 -5.47 -8.11
N ASN A 348 0.52 -4.69 -8.68
CA ASN A 348 1.21 -3.62 -7.98
C ASN A 348 0.56 -2.23 -8.14
N ASP A 349 -0.41 -2.06 -9.05
CA ASP A 349 -1.13 -0.81 -9.24
C ASP A 349 -2.63 -1.06 -9.42
N ARG A 350 -3.36 -1.03 -8.31
CA ARG A 350 -4.82 -1.23 -8.25
C ARG A 350 -5.65 -0.17 -8.99
N HIS A 351 -5.00 0.86 -9.56
CA HIS A 351 -5.66 1.99 -10.23
C HIS A 351 -5.37 2.06 -11.72
N ASP A 352 -4.57 1.15 -12.29
CA ASP A 352 -4.21 1.18 -13.70
C ASP A 352 -5.27 0.53 -14.61
N ASN A 353 -6.12 -0.32 -14.04
CA ASN A 353 -7.15 -1.09 -14.70
C ASN A 353 -8.39 -1.26 -13.79
N ALA A 354 -9.40 -1.97 -14.30
CA ALA A 354 -10.61 -2.33 -13.56
C ALA A 354 -11.20 -3.63 -14.15
N PRO A 355 -12.10 -4.32 -13.43
CA PRO A 355 -12.77 -5.51 -13.93
C PRO A 355 -13.49 -5.31 -15.26
N GLU A 356 -13.54 -6.34 -16.11
CA GLU A 356 -14.31 -6.26 -17.34
C GLU A 356 -15.82 -6.33 -17.07
N LYS A 357 -16.60 -6.14 -18.14
CA LYS A 357 -18.07 -6.08 -18.06
C LYS A 357 -18.67 -7.33 -17.40
N GLY A 358 -19.32 -7.13 -16.26
CA GLY A 358 -19.98 -8.19 -15.49
C GLY A 358 -19.05 -9.03 -14.59
N GLU A 359 -17.78 -8.66 -14.50
CA GLU A 359 -16.83 -9.28 -13.58
C GLU A 359 -16.73 -8.48 -12.28
N TYR A 360 -16.35 -9.17 -11.21
CA TYR A 360 -16.13 -8.61 -9.87
C TYR A 360 -14.65 -8.61 -9.55
N ASP A 361 -14.18 -7.55 -8.93
CA ASP A 361 -12.80 -7.39 -8.48
C ASP A 361 -12.42 -8.40 -7.39
N PHE A 362 -11.62 -9.41 -7.76
CA PHE A 362 -11.27 -10.49 -6.83
C PHE A 362 -10.40 -10.02 -5.66
N VAL A 363 -9.43 -9.12 -5.89
CA VAL A 363 -8.62 -8.56 -4.78
C VAL A 363 -9.52 -7.80 -3.82
N GLY A 364 -10.47 -7.01 -4.34
CA GLY A 364 -11.47 -6.31 -3.54
C GLY A 364 -12.33 -7.25 -2.70
N VAL A 365 -12.82 -8.34 -3.30
CA VAL A 365 -13.56 -9.39 -2.59
C VAL A 365 -12.70 -10.00 -1.47
N ILE A 366 -11.44 -10.33 -1.72
CA ILE A 366 -10.57 -10.90 -0.67
C ILE A 366 -10.23 -9.87 0.41
N MET A 367 -10.02 -8.60 0.07
CA MET A 367 -9.85 -7.53 1.05
C MET A 367 -11.07 -7.42 1.97
N HIS A 368 -12.26 -7.54 1.41
CA HIS A 368 -13.52 -7.57 2.15
C HIS A 368 -13.56 -8.78 3.11
N GLU A 369 -13.33 -9.98 2.60
CA GLU A 369 -13.38 -11.19 3.42
C GLU A 369 -12.33 -11.20 4.53
N PHE A 370 -11.13 -10.68 4.26
CA PHE A 370 -10.08 -10.58 5.28
C PHE A 370 -10.43 -9.55 6.37
N ALA A 371 -11.21 -8.51 6.05
CA ALA A 371 -11.67 -7.53 7.03
C ALA A 371 -12.54 -8.18 8.13
N HIS A 372 -13.33 -9.21 7.79
CA HIS A 372 -14.04 -10.01 8.79
C HIS A 372 -13.09 -10.73 9.75
N GLY A 373 -11.95 -11.23 9.26
CA GLY A 373 -10.87 -11.76 10.10
C GLY A 373 -10.24 -10.71 11.02
N LEU A 374 -10.09 -9.49 10.52
CA LEU A 374 -9.54 -8.37 11.28
C LEU A 374 -10.48 -7.88 12.39
N GLY A 375 -11.80 -8.03 12.27
CA GLY A 375 -12.72 -7.65 13.34
C GLY A 375 -14.00 -6.95 12.88
N PHE A 376 -14.27 -6.89 11.57
CA PHE A 376 -15.62 -6.64 11.05
C PHE A 376 -16.51 -7.85 11.30
N ASN A 377 -16.70 -8.21 12.56
CA ASN A 377 -17.45 -9.39 12.96
C ASN A 377 -17.92 -9.23 14.40
N GLY A 378 -18.90 -10.03 14.79
CA GLY A 378 -19.41 -10.11 16.14
C GLY A 378 -20.39 -11.25 16.30
N PHE A 379 -21.17 -11.17 17.37
CA PHE A 379 -22.06 -12.22 17.83
C PHE A 379 -23.53 -11.84 17.74
N LEU A 380 -23.83 -10.57 17.44
CA LEU A 380 -25.18 -10.10 17.23
C LEU A 380 -25.67 -10.49 15.83
N ALA A 381 -26.74 -11.27 15.81
CA ALA A 381 -27.53 -11.54 14.62
C ALA A 381 -28.85 -10.78 14.70
N TYR A 382 -29.44 -10.52 13.54
CA TYR A 382 -30.73 -9.86 13.47
C TYR A 382 -31.81 -10.81 12.93
N SER A 383 -33.01 -10.81 13.52
CA SER A 383 -34.13 -11.63 13.07
C SER A 383 -35.23 -10.74 12.48
N PRO A 384 -35.55 -10.82 11.18
CA PRO A 384 -36.44 -9.88 10.52
C PRO A 384 -37.93 -10.17 10.85
N PRO A 385 -38.83 -9.17 10.73
CA PRO A 385 -38.59 -7.78 10.33
C PRO A 385 -38.05 -6.88 11.46
N PRO A 386 -37.36 -5.75 11.14
CA PRO A 386 -36.88 -4.71 12.07
C PRO A 386 -37.94 -4.38 13.13
N ASN A 387 -37.75 -4.83 14.37
CA ASN A 387 -38.68 -4.61 15.49
C ASN A 387 -38.00 -3.94 16.69
N GLY A 388 -37.06 -3.03 16.43
CA GLY A 388 -36.27 -2.39 17.47
C GLY A 388 -35.08 -3.22 17.94
N GLU A 389 -34.40 -2.73 18.98
CA GLU A 389 -33.34 -3.47 19.69
C GLU A 389 -33.78 -4.87 20.13
N GLN A 390 -35.08 -5.11 20.32
CA GLN A 390 -35.64 -6.41 20.67
C GLN A 390 -35.40 -7.49 19.60
N GLY A 391 -35.11 -7.09 18.35
CA GLY A 391 -34.76 -8.01 17.27
C GLY A 391 -33.28 -8.35 17.20
N LEU A 392 -32.41 -7.66 17.96
CA LEU A 392 -31.03 -8.06 18.15
C LEU A 392 -31.00 -9.33 18.98
N LYS A 393 -30.57 -10.41 18.35
CA LYS A 393 -30.35 -11.70 19.01
C LYS A 393 -28.85 -11.85 19.16
N ASN A 394 -28.39 -12.00 20.39
CA ASN A 394 -27.04 -12.46 20.60
C ASN A 394 -27.02 -13.98 20.37
N SER A 395 -26.13 -14.42 19.50
CA SER A 395 -25.91 -15.84 19.23
C SER A 395 -25.33 -16.57 20.45
N TYR A 396 -24.77 -15.82 21.41
CA TYR A 396 -24.10 -16.31 22.60
C TYR A 396 -24.49 -15.56 23.88
N ASP A 397 -24.90 -16.32 24.91
CA ASP A 397 -25.27 -15.71 26.20
C ASP A 397 -24.06 -15.21 27.01
N PHE A 398 -22.84 -15.64 26.67
CA PHE A 398 -21.64 -15.39 27.46
C PHE A 398 -20.87 -14.11 27.08
N GLY A 399 -21.16 -13.47 25.94
CA GLY A 399 -20.33 -12.38 25.45
C GLY A 399 -20.88 -11.62 24.25
N VAL A 400 -20.19 -10.55 23.87
CA VAL A 400 -20.38 -9.77 22.64
C VAL A 400 -19.04 -9.59 21.93
N GLY A 401 -19.06 -9.41 20.62
CA GLY A 401 -17.87 -9.02 19.86
C GLY A 401 -17.47 -7.57 20.16
N SER A 402 -16.20 -7.21 19.92
CA SER A 402 -15.70 -5.84 20.08
C SER A 402 -16.46 -4.86 19.20
N PHE A 403 -16.79 -5.28 17.97
CA PHE A 403 -17.60 -4.53 17.01
C PHE A 403 -19.04 -4.30 17.50
N ASP A 404 -19.66 -5.32 18.10
CA ASP A 404 -21.07 -5.27 18.53
C ASP A 404 -21.36 -4.13 19.53
N ARG A 405 -20.34 -3.67 20.27
CA ARG A 405 -20.45 -2.56 21.24
C ARG A 405 -20.85 -1.23 20.60
N PHE A 406 -20.64 -1.12 19.29
CA PHE A 406 -20.93 0.08 18.52
C PHE A 406 -22.22 -0.04 17.73
N ILE A 407 -22.90 -1.19 17.75
CA ILE A 407 -24.16 -1.39 17.04
C ILE A 407 -25.30 -0.81 17.88
N GLN A 408 -26.04 0.13 17.31
CA GLN A 408 -27.24 0.70 17.91
C GLN A 408 -28.41 0.66 16.93
N TRP A 409 -29.62 0.53 17.48
CA TRP A 409 -30.86 0.72 16.72
C TRP A 409 -31.27 2.19 16.74
N ASN A 410 -31.59 2.75 15.58
CA ASN A 410 -32.19 4.07 15.47
C ASN A 410 -33.71 3.95 15.28
N ASP A 411 -34.46 4.37 16.28
CA ASP A 411 -35.93 4.33 16.30
C ASP A 411 -36.59 5.28 15.29
N ASP A 412 -35.96 6.39 14.96
CA ASP A 412 -36.53 7.35 14.01
C ASP A 412 -36.40 6.85 12.57
N LEU A 413 -35.27 6.22 12.25
CA LEU A 413 -34.94 5.70 10.91
C LEU A 413 -35.26 4.22 10.71
N GLN A 414 -35.53 3.48 11.79
CA GLN A 414 -35.87 2.05 11.80
C GLN A 414 -34.80 1.15 11.16
N TRP A 415 -33.54 1.35 11.54
CA TRP A 415 -32.37 0.59 11.06
C TRP A 415 -31.26 0.51 12.12
N PHE A 416 -30.19 -0.24 11.82
CA PHE A 416 -28.99 -0.31 12.66
C PHE A 416 -27.90 0.63 12.18
N GLU A 417 -27.16 1.17 13.13
CA GLU A 417 -26.08 2.12 12.92
C GLU A 417 -24.83 1.70 13.71
N PHE A 418 -23.67 2.12 13.24
CA PHE A 418 -22.38 1.99 13.92
C PHE A 418 -21.99 3.33 14.56
N THR A 419 -21.75 3.31 15.88
CA THR A 419 -21.61 4.50 16.73
C THR A 419 -20.17 4.76 17.19
N GLY A 420 -19.19 4.29 16.40
CA GLY A 420 -17.78 4.51 16.67
C GLY A 420 -17.37 5.97 16.42
N SER A 421 -16.69 6.58 17.39
CA SER A 421 -16.36 8.01 17.34
C SER A 421 -15.40 8.39 16.21
N LYS A 422 -14.46 7.50 15.86
CA LYS A 422 -13.54 7.72 14.73
C LYS A 422 -14.29 7.58 13.42
N THR A 423 -15.15 6.58 13.34
CA THR A 423 -16.00 6.32 12.18
C THR A 423 -16.93 7.51 11.92
N ASP A 424 -17.65 8.00 12.93
CA ASP A 424 -18.50 9.18 12.84
C ASP A 424 -17.72 10.40 12.33
N GLN A 425 -16.52 10.62 12.87
CA GLN A 425 -15.67 11.73 12.43
C GLN A 425 -15.35 11.66 10.93
N ILE A 426 -14.99 10.49 10.42
CA ILE A 426 -14.72 10.29 8.99
C ILE A 426 -16.01 10.38 8.17
N TYR A 427 -17.11 9.80 8.66
CA TYR A 427 -18.41 9.83 8.01
C TYR A 427 -18.90 11.26 7.78
N HIS A 428 -18.76 12.13 8.79
CA HIS A 428 -19.10 13.55 8.67
C HIS A 428 -18.13 14.32 7.77
N GLN A 429 -16.84 13.94 7.73
CA GLN A 429 -15.88 14.53 6.79
C GLN A 429 -16.21 14.23 5.33
N LEU A 430 -16.85 13.09 5.07
CA LEU A 430 -17.38 12.71 3.76
C LEU A 430 -18.69 13.45 3.41
N GLY A 431 -19.26 14.20 4.35
CA GLY A 431 -20.46 15.03 4.15
C GLY A 431 -21.77 14.37 4.53
N PHE A 432 -21.73 13.20 5.16
CA PHE A 432 -22.91 12.51 5.68
C PHE A 432 -23.28 13.03 7.09
N GLU A 433 -24.50 12.77 7.53
CA GLU A 433 -25.00 13.15 8.85
C GLU A 433 -25.36 11.92 9.68
N GLY A 434 -25.38 12.03 11.01
CA GLY A 434 -25.73 10.91 11.89
C GLY A 434 -24.61 9.86 11.99
N HIS A 435 -24.99 8.60 12.17
CA HIS A 435 -24.08 7.47 12.34
C HIS A 435 -24.03 6.63 11.07
N LEU A 436 -22.93 5.91 10.85
CA LEU A 436 -22.75 5.05 9.68
C LEU A 436 -23.77 3.91 9.70
N PRO A 437 -24.59 3.73 8.66
CA PRO A 437 -25.59 2.68 8.70
C PRO A 437 -25.10 1.30 8.35
N LEU A 438 -25.74 0.32 8.99
CA LEU A 438 -25.43 -1.09 8.86
C LEU A 438 -26.52 -1.82 8.07
N TYR A 439 -26.08 -2.67 7.16
CA TYR A 439 -26.96 -3.51 6.38
C TYR A 439 -27.55 -4.61 7.27
N SER A 440 -28.83 -4.93 7.10
CA SER A 440 -29.39 -6.17 7.64
C SER A 440 -30.70 -6.53 6.95
N LYS A 441 -30.79 -7.75 6.45
CA LYS A 441 -32.03 -8.41 6.01
C LYS A 441 -32.41 -9.58 6.91
N GLY A 442 -31.83 -9.62 8.12
CA GLY A 442 -32.07 -10.64 9.13
C GLY A 442 -31.52 -12.02 8.75
N ASN A 443 -32.35 -13.08 8.74
CA ASN A 443 -31.90 -14.48 8.53
C ASN A 443 -31.48 -14.82 7.08
N VAL A 444 -31.32 -13.82 6.21
CA VAL A 444 -30.83 -14.04 4.85
C VAL A 444 -29.31 -14.27 4.93
N MET A 445 -28.83 -15.31 4.26
CA MET A 445 -27.39 -15.60 4.18
C MET A 445 -26.63 -14.42 3.55
N GLY A 446 -25.49 -14.03 4.13
CA GLY A 446 -24.74 -12.82 3.74
C GLY A 446 -25.40 -11.50 4.20
N SER A 447 -26.38 -11.57 5.10
CA SER A 447 -26.97 -10.40 5.74
C SER A 447 -26.65 -10.45 7.24
N ASP A 448 -25.66 -9.69 7.63
CA ASP A 448 -25.25 -9.48 9.01
C ASP A 448 -25.00 -7.98 9.26
N LEU A 449 -24.75 -7.62 10.52
CA LEU A 449 -24.59 -6.24 10.96
C LEU A 449 -23.16 -5.71 10.79
N TYR A 450 -22.31 -6.40 10.04
CA TYR A 450 -20.89 -6.06 9.86
C TYR A 450 -20.60 -5.47 8.47
N HIS A 451 -21.67 -5.06 7.78
CA HIS A 451 -21.63 -4.48 6.45
C HIS A 451 -22.28 -3.09 6.42
N TYR A 452 -21.82 -2.22 5.52
CA TYR A 452 -22.43 -0.92 5.28
C TYR A 452 -23.76 -1.08 4.56
N SER A 453 -24.77 -0.32 4.99
CA SER A 453 -26.03 -0.27 4.27
C SER A 453 -25.91 0.61 3.03
N ASN A 454 -26.27 0.08 1.86
CA ASN A 454 -26.55 0.88 0.67
C ASN A 454 -28.05 1.15 0.49
N VAL A 455 -28.88 0.73 1.45
CA VAL A 455 -30.34 0.88 1.39
C VAL A 455 -30.77 1.81 2.52
N ASN A 456 -30.69 3.11 2.27
CA ASN A 456 -31.47 4.08 3.04
C ASN A 456 -32.90 4.11 2.46
N PRO A 457 -33.98 4.02 3.27
CA PRO A 457 -35.36 4.26 2.82
C PRO A 457 -35.55 5.59 2.06
N ASP A 458 -34.71 6.59 2.35
CA ASP A 458 -34.80 7.94 1.79
C ASP A 458 -33.80 8.23 0.64
N GLY A 459 -32.91 7.28 0.31
CA GLY A 459 -32.01 7.36 -0.85
C GLY A 459 -30.95 8.47 -0.81
N VAL A 460 -30.59 8.99 0.38
CA VAL A 460 -29.70 10.16 0.52
C VAL A 460 -28.20 9.78 0.56
N GLU A 461 -27.87 8.56 0.98
CA GLU A 461 -26.49 8.14 1.24
C GLU A 461 -26.13 6.96 0.33
N ASN A 462 -25.27 7.22 -0.67
CA ASN A 462 -24.78 6.18 -1.56
C ASN A 462 -23.39 5.73 -1.09
N LEU A 463 -23.36 4.57 -0.42
CA LEU A 463 -22.13 3.89 -0.03
C LEU A 463 -21.71 2.82 -1.04
N ASP A 464 -22.33 2.73 -2.23
CA ASP A 464 -21.91 1.79 -3.27
C ASP A 464 -20.42 1.98 -3.59
N GLY A 465 -19.71 0.86 -3.75
CA GLY A 465 -18.26 0.84 -4.03
C GLY A 465 -17.36 0.96 -2.80
N TYR A 466 -17.90 1.19 -1.59
CA TYR A 466 -17.12 1.05 -0.36
C TYR A 466 -16.86 -0.43 -0.05
N LEU A 467 -15.67 -0.71 0.48
CA LEU A 467 -15.17 -2.07 0.66
C LEU A 467 -16.14 -2.93 1.47
N MET A 468 -16.58 -2.49 2.64
CA MET A 468 -17.43 -3.28 3.54
C MET A 468 -18.93 -3.21 3.25
N THR A 469 -19.34 -2.88 2.02
CA THR A 469 -20.75 -2.97 1.63
C THR A 469 -21.18 -4.41 1.40
N ALA A 470 -22.45 -4.74 1.66
CA ALA A 470 -22.95 -6.12 1.55
C ALA A 470 -23.11 -6.62 0.09
N VAL A 471 -22.89 -5.76 -0.90
CA VAL A 471 -23.07 -6.09 -2.32
C VAL A 471 -21.87 -5.57 -3.09
N ALA A 472 -21.09 -6.49 -3.65
CA ALA A 472 -20.02 -6.13 -4.57
C ALA A 472 -20.60 -5.52 -5.85
N THR A 473 -20.02 -4.42 -6.31
CA THR A 473 -20.35 -3.78 -7.59
C THR A 473 -19.47 -4.38 -8.69
N PRO A 474 -20.03 -4.95 -9.76
CA PRO A 474 -19.21 -5.40 -10.89
C PRO A 474 -18.59 -4.19 -11.61
N GLU A 475 -17.51 -4.41 -12.37
CA GLU A 475 -16.81 -3.38 -13.17
C GLU A 475 -16.08 -2.31 -12.34
N GLU A 476 -16.03 -2.45 -11.01
CA GLU A 476 -15.37 -1.50 -10.10
C GLU A 476 -14.30 -2.20 -9.25
N SER A 477 -13.13 -1.56 -9.14
CA SER A 477 -12.07 -1.97 -8.21
C SER A 477 -12.34 -1.37 -6.83
N MET A 478 -12.51 -2.23 -5.82
CA MET A 478 -12.70 -1.79 -4.43
C MET A 478 -11.35 -1.46 -3.77
N THR A 479 -11.36 -0.52 -2.84
CA THR A 479 -10.17 -0.13 -2.06
C THR A 479 -10.53 0.08 -0.60
N ILE A 480 -9.57 -0.14 0.30
CA ILE A 480 -9.71 0.20 1.72
C ILE A 480 -9.91 1.72 1.85
N SER A 481 -11.08 2.10 2.35
CA SER A 481 -11.48 3.48 2.59
C SER A 481 -11.08 3.97 3.98
N ALA A 482 -11.18 5.28 4.17
CA ALA A 482 -10.98 5.88 5.49
C ALA A 482 -12.02 5.40 6.52
N LEU A 483 -13.24 5.06 6.09
CA LEU A 483 -14.27 4.49 6.98
C LEU A 483 -13.85 3.12 7.50
N ASP A 484 -13.34 2.26 6.61
CA ASP A 484 -12.93 0.91 6.99
C ASP A 484 -11.82 0.97 8.06
N THR A 485 -10.83 1.84 7.87
CA THR A 485 -9.76 2.05 8.85
C THR A 485 -10.24 2.69 10.15
N ALA A 486 -11.20 3.61 10.09
CA ALA A 486 -11.72 4.28 11.28
C ALA A 486 -12.52 3.33 12.18
N MET A 487 -13.28 2.41 11.59
CA MET A 487 -13.98 1.38 12.35
C MET A 487 -13.01 0.42 13.04
N LEU A 488 -11.92 0.05 12.35
CA LEU A 488 -10.86 -0.74 12.96
C LEU A 488 -10.17 0.00 14.11
N GLN A 489 -9.99 1.33 14.00
CA GLN A 489 -9.51 2.15 15.11
C GLN A 489 -10.49 2.16 16.30
N ASP A 490 -11.80 2.26 16.05
CA ASP A 490 -12.82 2.23 17.10
C ASP A 490 -12.82 0.88 17.86
N VAL A 491 -12.59 -0.25 17.17
CA VAL A 491 -12.49 -1.57 17.83
C VAL A 491 -11.13 -1.86 18.47
N GLY A 492 -10.13 -0.98 18.29
CA GLY A 492 -8.89 -0.97 19.07
C GLY A 492 -7.58 -1.12 18.30
N TYR A 493 -7.58 -1.08 16.96
CA TYR A 493 -6.35 -1.08 16.18
C TYR A 493 -5.64 0.28 16.19
N LEU A 494 -4.31 0.25 16.06
CA LEU A 494 -3.54 1.42 15.63
C LEU A 494 -3.35 1.37 14.12
N ILE A 495 -3.77 2.42 13.43
CA ILE A 495 -3.65 2.57 11.98
C ILE A 495 -2.70 3.74 11.68
N GLY A 496 -1.80 3.54 10.71
CA GLY A 496 -0.72 4.48 10.33
C GLY A 496 -1.00 5.36 9.14
#